data_AF-A0A921JF48-F1
#
_entry.id   AF-A0A921JF48-F1
#
_cell.length_a   1.000
_cell.length_b   1.000
_cell.length_c   1.000
_cell.angle_alpha   90.00
_cell.angle_beta   90.00
_cell.angle_gamma   90.00
#
_symmetry.space_group_name_H-M   'P 1'
#
loop_
_entity.id
_entity.type
_entity.pdbx_description
1 polymer ?
#
loop_
_entity_poly.entity_id
_entity_poly.type
_entity_poly.pdbx_seq_one_letter_code
_entity_poly.pdbx_strand_id
1 'polypeptide(L)'
;MANRRLAPAAEQPQDFAFTPENADWARGQIAKYPEGRQASAVIPLLWKAQEQNGGWLPQKAIEAVADQLGMPHIRVLEVATFYTMFALEPVGRFWIQVCGTVPCDCCGAKELKAALHDRLGPSGHVSADGNFSWLEVECLGACCNAPMVQINQDYYEDLTPESLNKLMDDLAAGRPVKVGSQIGRVSSEPKDAVNTLTDPSLFDGSRVGAWRKRFEQTEGAGDSEESVKKDEAASTQARVADETKPARPSAGRANESKAADAPAERASAGETPVKSEDQAAARDAKAPAAQDPAVEEDKLLRTEPPQHPATIGAGDDVPEGENPEARANAAGTRPKGLDAPREDRPDDLTKIKGIGPINQRRLNDLGIWHYDQIAAWSPQEVAWVSAYLAFPGRVDRENWVGQAADRAGSKG
;
A
#
# COMPACT_ATOMS: atom_id res chain seq x y z
N MET A 1 -6.10 -7.73 9.66
CA MET A 1 -5.21 -8.23 8.59
C MET A 1 -5.75 -9.57 8.14
N ALA A 2 -6.10 -9.70 6.85
CA ALA A 2 -6.55 -10.97 6.29
C ALA A 2 -5.46 -12.05 6.48
N ASN A 3 -5.85 -13.25 6.88
CA ASN A 3 -4.94 -14.39 6.99
C ASN A 3 -4.51 -14.77 5.56
N ARG A 4 -3.32 -14.32 5.12
CA ARG A 4 -2.81 -14.54 3.75
C ARG A 4 -2.29 -15.96 3.59
N ARG A 5 -3.20 -16.88 3.32
CA ARG A 5 -2.91 -18.30 3.11
C ARG A 5 -2.72 -18.59 1.63
N LEU A 6 -2.01 -19.66 1.35
CA LEU A 6 -1.96 -20.24 0.01
C LEU A 6 -3.32 -20.88 -0.31
N ALA A 7 -3.68 -20.88 -1.59
CA ALA A 7 -4.86 -21.60 -2.07
C ALA A 7 -4.85 -23.07 -1.62
N PRO A 8 -6.02 -23.70 -1.39
CA PRO A 8 -6.12 -25.10 -1.04
C PRO A 8 -5.35 -26.01 -2.01
N ALA A 9 -4.82 -27.13 -1.50
CA ALA A 9 -4.03 -28.07 -2.31
C ALA A 9 -4.76 -28.60 -3.56
N ALA A 10 -6.11 -28.59 -3.56
CA ALA A 10 -6.93 -28.98 -4.71
C ALA A 10 -6.84 -28.00 -5.90
N GLU A 11 -6.51 -26.74 -5.63
CA GLU A 11 -6.40 -25.67 -6.65
C GLU A 11 -4.93 -25.42 -7.05
N GLN A 12 -3.98 -25.95 -6.29
CA GLN A 12 -2.55 -25.81 -6.57
C GLN A 12 -2.15 -26.68 -7.78
N PRO A 13 -1.38 -26.13 -8.74
CA PRO A 13 -0.79 -26.94 -9.79
C PRO A 13 0.20 -27.94 -9.18
N GLN A 14 0.36 -29.10 -9.83
CA GLN A 14 1.27 -30.16 -9.36
C GLN A 14 2.74 -29.77 -9.59
N ASP A 15 3.01 -29.03 -10.65
CA ASP A 15 4.32 -28.59 -11.07
C ASP A 15 4.29 -27.14 -11.59
N PHE A 16 5.47 -26.53 -11.62
CA PHE A 16 5.68 -25.23 -12.24
C PHE A 16 7.08 -25.18 -12.84
N ALA A 17 7.17 -24.69 -14.06
CA ALA A 17 8.42 -24.33 -14.69
C ALA A 17 8.22 -23.04 -15.49
N PHE A 18 9.22 -22.15 -15.49
CA PHE A 18 9.20 -21.01 -16.38
C PHE A 18 9.16 -21.48 -17.84
N THR A 19 8.42 -20.76 -18.68
CA THR A 19 8.55 -20.92 -20.14
C THR A 19 10.00 -20.63 -20.55
N PRO A 20 10.49 -21.16 -21.69
CA PRO A 20 11.87 -20.89 -22.13
C PRO A 20 12.20 -19.39 -22.18
N GLU A 21 11.28 -18.57 -22.69
CA GLU A 21 11.42 -17.11 -22.71
C GLU A 21 11.54 -16.50 -21.30
N ASN A 22 10.67 -16.92 -20.37
CA ASN A 22 10.71 -16.41 -19.00
C ASN A 22 11.92 -16.92 -18.22
N ALA A 23 12.40 -18.12 -18.52
CA ALA A 23 13.61 -18.67 -17.94
C ALA A 23 14.84 -17.86 -18.39
N ASP A 24 14.89 -17.47 -19.67
CA ASP A 24 15.94 -16.62 -20.22
C ASP A 24 15.90 -15.22 -19.60
N TRP A 25 14.70 -14.63 -19.50
CA TRP A 25 14.49 -13.36 -18.80
C TRP A 25 14.90 -13.44 -17.32
N ALA A 26 14.57 -14.53 -16.62
CA ALA A 26 14.94 -14.72 -15.22
C ALA A 26 16.45 -14.80 -15.04
N ARG A 27 17.18 -15.49 -15.93
CA ARG A 27 18.65 -15.49 -15.93
C ARG A 27 19.22 -14.07 -16.12
N GLY A 28 18.62 -13.29 -17.02
CA GLY A 28 18.97 -11.89 -17.20
C GLY A 28 18.73 -11.03 -15.94
N GLN A 29 17.62 -11.23 -15.22
CA GLN A 29 17.37 -10.52 -13.96
C GLN A 29 18.36 -10.92 -12.86
N ILE A 30 18.70 -12.20 -12.75
CA ILE A 30 19.67 -12.69 -11.77
C ILE A 30 21.05 -12.07 -12.02
N ALA A 31 21.45 -11.94 -13.29
CA ALA A 31 22.73 -11.37 -13.69
C ALA A 31 22.91 -9.88 -13.34
N LYS A 32 21.81 -9.16 -13.02
CA LYS A 32 21.89 -7.77 -12.56
C LYS A 32 22.48 -7.63 -11.16
N TYR A 33 22.53 -8.71 -10.38
CA TYR A 33 23.01 -8.68 -9.01
C TYR A 33 24.42 -9.24 -8.90
N PRO A 34 25.27 -8.69 -8.01
CA PRO A 34 26.60 -9.20 -7.78
C PRO A 34 26.60 -10.69 -7.37
N GLU A 35 27.71 -11.36 -7.63
CA GLU A 35 27.91 -12.75 -7.20
C GLU A 35 27.71 -12.87 -5.68
N GLY A 36 26.97 -13.90 -5.26
CA GLY A 36 26.57 -14.14 -3.87
C GLY A 36 25.37 -13.31 -3.39
N ARG A 37 24.82 -12.42 -4.23
CA ARG A 37 23.66 -11.56 -3.91
C ARG A 37 22.43 -11.84 -4.79
N GLN A 38 22.40 -12.98 -5.47
CA GLN A 38 21.34 -13.38 -6.39
C GLN A 38 19.95 -13.48 -5.73
N ALA A 39 19.89 -13.70 -4.41
CA ALA A 39 18.65 -13.68 -3.63
C ALA A 39 17.84 -12.38 -3.80
N SER A 40 18.50 -11.28 -4.16
CA SER A 40 17.84 -9.98 -4.44
C SER A 40 16.90 -10.03 -5.65
N ALA A 41 17.05 -11.01 -6.53
CA ALA A 41 16.18 -11.23 -7.69
C ALA A 41 14.84 -11.89 -7.33
N VAL A 42 14.60 -12.24 -6.06
CA VAL A 42 13.40 -12.99 -5.64
C VAL A 42 12.09 -12.30 -6.03
N ILE A 43 11.94 -10.99 -5.76
CA ILE A 43 10.70 -10.25 -6.06
C ILE A 43 10.39 -10.23 -7.56
N PRO A 44 11.30 -9.82 -8.47
CA PRO A 44 10.99 -9.81 -9.89
C PRO A 44 10.73 -11.22 -10.46
N LEU A 45 11.40 -12.25 -9.95
CA LEU A 45 11.12 -13.64 -10.37
C LEU A 45 9.73 -14.11 -9.92
N LEU A 46 9.35 -13.85 -8.66
CA LEU A 46 7.99 -14.15 -8.18
C LEU A 46 6.93 -13.37 -8.97
N TRP A 47 7.20 -12.12 -9.30
CA TRP A 47 6.30 -11.31 -10.13
C TRP A 47 6.11 -11.96 -11.51
N LYS A 48 7.20 -12.38 -12.15
CA LYS A 48 7.15 -13.06 -13.45
C LYS A 48 6.44 -14.41 -13.38
N ALA A 49 6.64 -15.15 -12.29
CA ALA A 49 5.97 -16.43 -12.08
C ALA A 49 4.46 -16.26 -11.90
N GLN A 50 4.04 -15.26 -11.12
CA GLN A 50 2.64 -14.86 -10.98
C GLN A 50 2.03 -14.45 -12.33
N GLU A 51 2.76 -13.63 -13.09
CA GLU A 51 2.35 -13.19 -14.42
C GLU A 51 2.12 -14.39 -15.35
N GLN A 52 3.06 -15.34 -15.39
CA GLN A 52 2.94 -16.57 -16.19
C GLN A 52 1.78 -17.46 -15.76
N ASN A 53 1.45 -17.47 -14.47
CA ASN A 53 0.43 -18.36 -13.90
C ASN A 53 -0.95 -17.69 -13.79
N GLY A 54 -1.33 -16.90 -14.78
CA GLY A 54 -2.69 -16.35 -14.84
C GLY A 54 -2.98 -15.22 -13.85
N GLY A 55 -1.94 -14.63 -13.23
CA GLY A 55 -2.06 -13.51 -12.30
C GLY A 55 -2.05 -13.90 -10.82
N TRP A 56 -1.83 -15.17 -10.48
CA TRP A 56 -1.64 -15.63 -9.09
C TRP A 56 -0.39 -16.50 -8.94
N LEU A 57 0.12 -16.61 -7.71
CA LEU A 57 1.40 -17.20 -7.37
C LEU A 57 1.20 -18.53 -6.62
N PRO A 58 1.32 -19.68 -7.31
CA PRO A 58 1.13 -20.99 -6.71
C PRO A 58 2.33 -21.40 -5.87
N GLN A 59 2.13 -22.34 -4.95
CA GLN A 59 3.19 -22.86 -4.09
C GLN A 59 4.36 -23.42 -4.92
N LYS A 60 4.07 -24.15 -6.00
CA LYS A 60 5.10 -24.72 -6.87
C LYS A 60 5.95 -23.67 -7.58
N ALA A 61 5.40 -22.50 -7.89
CA ALA A 61 6.17 -21.39 -8.43
C ALA A 61 7.12 -20.79 -7.39
N ILE A 62 6.67 -20.67 -6.14
CA ILE A 62 7.49 -20.20 -5.01
C ILE A 62 8.67 -21.14 -4.78
N GLU A 63 8.42 -22.45 -4.76
CA GLU A 63 9.45 -23.50 -4.63
C GLU A 63 10.45 -23.45 -5.79
N ALA A 64 9.97 -23.35 -7.04
CA ALA A 64 10.83 -23.27 -8.22
C ALA A 64 11.75 -22.04 -8.22
N VAL A 65 11.23 -20.87 -7.82
CA VAL A 65 12.04 -19.64 -7.69
C VAL A 65 13.06 -19.79 -6.56
N ALA A 66 12.69 -20.42 -5.45
CA ALA A 66 13.61 -20.69 -4.35
C ALA A 66 14.76 -21.60 -4.77
N ASP A 67 14.46 -22.69 -5.48
CA ASP A 67 15.45 -23.63 -6.00
C ASP A 67 16.39 -22.94 -7.01
N GLN A 68 15.85 -22.11 -7.91
CA GLN A 68 16.63 -21.38 -8.91
C GLN A 68 17.61 -20.38 -8.27
N LEU A 69 17.25 -19.76 -7.15
CA LEU A 69 18.08 -18.80 -6.42
C LEU A 69 18.95 -19.44 -5.34
N GLY A 70 18.84 -20.75 -5.12
CA GLY A 70 19.52 -21.44 -4.01
C GLY A 70 19.05 -20.95 -2.62
N MET A 71 17.80 -20.48 -2.52
CA MET A 71 17.22 -19.96 -1.29
C MET A 71 16.39 -21.04 -0.57
N PRO A 72 16.33 -21.03 0.77
CA PRO A 72 15.37 -21.87 1.49
C PRO A 72 13.93 -21.50 1.12
N HIS A 73 13.08 -22.50 0.84
CA HIS A 73 11.69 -22.30 0.43
C HIS A 73 10.90 -21.38 1.38
N ILE A 74 11.13 -21.53 2.68
CA ILE A 74 10.48 -20.71 3.71
C ILE A 74 10.80 -19.21 3.56
N ARG A 75 12.00 -18.83 3.12
CA ARG A 75 12.37 -17.42 2.93
C ARG A 75 11.59 -16.80 1.77
N VAL A 76 11.40 -17.56 0.69
CA VAL A 76 10.62 -17.10 -0.46
C VAL A 76 9.13 -17.06 -0.12
N LEU A 77 8.63 -18.01 0.68
CA LEU A 77 7.27 -17.99 1.21
C LEU A 77 7.02 -16.79 2.13
N GLU A 78 7.97 -16.43 2.99
CA GLU A 78 7.90 -15.20 3.80
C GLU A 78 7.79 -13.95 2.92
N VAL A 79 8.59 -13.85 1.85
CA VAL A 79 8.48 -12.75 0.88
C VAL A 79 7.10 -12.73 0.22
N ALA A 80 6.63 -13.88 -0.29
CA ALA A 80 5.34 -13.98 -0.97
C ALA A 80 4.15 -13.60 -0.06
N THR A 81 4.20 -14.01 1.21
CA THR A 81 3.16 -13.71 2.20
C THR A 81 3.25 -12.31 2.79
N PHE A 82 4.44 -11.71 2.81
CA PHE A 82 4.66 -10.34 3.28
C PHE A 82 4.16 -9.29 2.28
N TYR A 83 4.51 -9.40 1.00
CA TYR A 83 4.13 -8.40 -0.01
C TYR A 83 2.72 -8.66 -0.57
N THR A 84 1.82 -7.69 -0.38
CA THR A 84 0.39 -7.79 -0.72
C THR A 84 0.10 -7.90 -2.22
N MET A 85 1.06 -7.52 -3.06
CA MET A 85 0.95 -7.61 -4.52
C MET A 85 0.92 -9.05 -5.04
N PHE A 86 1.43 -10.01 -4.26
CA PHE A 86 1.42 -11.42 -4.66
C PHE A 86 0.06 -12.06 -4.37
N ALA A 87 -0.70 -12.40 -5.40
CA ALA A 87 -1.98 -13.09 -5.21
C ALA A 87 -1.70 -14.56 -4.88
N LEU A 88 -1.93 -14.99 -3.64
CA LEU A 88 -1.68 -16.36 -3.17
C LEU A 88 -2.83 -17.33 -3.48
N GLU A 89 -3.91 -16.80 -4.07
CA GLU A 89 -5.12 -17.48 -4.49
C GLU A 89 -5.49 -17.02 -5.91
N PRO A 90 -6.22 -17.86 -6.67
CA PRO A 90 -6.66 -17.50 -8.02
C PRO A 90 -7.45 -16.18 -8.05
N VAL A 91 -7.09 -15.32 -8.99
CA VAL A 91 -7.78 -14.04 -9.24
C VAL A 91 -8.44 -14.06 -10.63
N GLY A 92 -9.58 -13.38 -10.78
CA GLY A 92 -10.35 -13.28 -12.03
C GLY A 92 -9.64 -12.43 -13.08
N ARG A 93 -9.80 -12.72 -14.38
CA ARG A 93 -9.07 -12.14 -15.55
C ARG A 93 -8.74 -10.63 -15.49
N PHE A 94 -9.54 -9.86 -14.78
CA PHE A 94 -9.31 -8.48 -14.41
C PHE A 94 -9.39 -8.36 -12.90
N TRP A 95 -8.23 -8.13 -12.28
CA TRP A 95 -8.13 -7.97 -10.83
C TRP A 95 -8.19 -6.48 -10.48
N ILE A 96 -9.32 -6.07 -9.91
CA ILE A 96 -9.67 -4.68 -9.59
C ILE A 96 -9.23 -4.39 -8.14
N GLN A 97 -8.30 -3.47 -7.98
CA GLN A 97 -7.83 -3.01 -6.69
C GLN A 97 -8.29 -1.56 -6.49
N VAL A 98 -9.25 -1.36 -5.57
CA VAL A 98 -9.85 -0.05 -5.32
C VAL A 98 -9.21 0.61 -4.12
N CYS A 99 -8.71 1.83 -4.29
CA CYS A 99 -8.14 2.60 -3.19
C CYS A 99 -9.25 3.04 -2.22
N GLY A 100 -9.20 2.54 -0.97
CA GLY A 100 -10.13 2.88 0.10
C GLY A 100 -9.68 4.01 1.04
N THR A 101 -8.50 4.60 0.80
CA THR A 101 -7.91 5.58 1.71
C THR A 101 -8.52 6.98 1.60
N VAL A 102 -8.29 7.81 2.62
CA VAL A 102 -8.96 9.11 2.85
C VAL A 102 -9.11 9.97 1.59
N PRO A 103 -8.08 10.23 0.76
CA PRO A 103 -8.26 11.08 -0.42
C PRO A 103 -9.27 10.51 -1.42
N CYS A 104 -9.23 9.19 -1.67
CA CYS A 104 -10.19 8.52 -2.55
C CYS A 104 -11.57 8.43 -1.90
N ASP A 105 -11.63 8.18 -0.60
CA ASP A 105 -12.88 8.15 0.18
C ASP A 105 -13.63 9.49 0.13
N CYS A 106 -12.91 10.61 0.25
CA CYS A 106 -13.47 11.96 0.12
C CYS A 106 -13.97 12.27 -1.31
N CYS A 107 -13.43 11.60 -2.32
CA CYS A 107 -13.75 11.82 -3.73
C CYS A 107 -14.76 10.81 -4.29
N GLY A 108 -15.36 9.96 -3.47
CA GLY A 108 -16.44 9.06 -3.88
C GLY A 108 -16.04 7.59 -4.05
N ALA A 109 -14.95 7.13 -3.41
CA ALA A 109 -14.56 5.73 -3.47
C ALA A 109 -15.55 4.78 -2.76
N LYS A 110 -16.38 5.28 -1.82
CA LYS A 110 -17.43 4.45 -1.19
C LYS A 110 -18.45 3.99 -2.21
N GLU A 111 -18.84 4.87 -3.10
CA GLU A 111 -19.79 4.64 -4.18
C GLU A 111 -19.22 3.65 -5.20
N LEU A 112 -17.90 3.73 -5.48
CA LEU A 112 -17.23 2.73 -6.31
C LEU A 112 -17.23 1.34 -5.66
N LYS A 113 -16.92 1.26 -4.35
CA LYS A 113 -16.95 0.01 -3.60
C LYS A 113 -18.36 -0.58 -3.53
N ALA A 114 -19.39 0.24 -3.32
CA ALA A 114 -20.78 -0.19 -3.35
C ALA A 114 -21.17 -0.73 -4.74
N ALA A 115 -20.82 -0.03 -5.81
CA ALA A 115 -21.09 -0.50 -7.18
C ALA A 115 -20.41 -1.84 -7.50
N LEU A 116 -19.16 -2.04 -7.04
CA LEU A 116 -18.47 -3.33 -7.19
C LEU A 116 -19.11 -4.42 -6.35
N HIS A 117 -19.50 -4.11 -5.12
CA HIS A 117 -20.18 -5.05 -4.24
C HIS A 117 -21.54 -5.50 -4.83
N ASP A 118 -22.34 -4.56 -5.32
CA ASP A 118 -23.65 -4.86 -5.91
C ASP A 118 -23.54 -5.68 -7.19
N ARG A 119 -22.45 -5.49 -7.95
CA ARG A 119 -22.23 -6.17 -9.24
C ARG A 119 -21.52 -7.52 -9.12
N LEU A 120 -20.52 -7.62 -8.24
CA LEU A 120 -19.62 -8.78 -8.14
C LEU A 120 -19.74 -9.54 -6.80
N GLY A 121 -20.49 -9.01 -5.84
CA GLY A 121 -20.56 -9.53 -4.48
C GLY A 121 -19.38 -9.08 -3.61
N PRO A 122 -19.15 -9.77 -2.47
CA PRO A 122 -18.09 -9.43 -1.53
C PRO A 122 -16.69 -9.43 -2.14
N SER A 123 -15.81 -8.55 -1.64
CA SER A 123 -14.40 -8.49 -2.05
C SER A 123 -13.67 -9.82 -1.79
N GLY A 124 -12.61 -10.08 -2.55
CA GLY A 124 -11.70 -11.21 -2.36
C GLY A 124 -12.15 -12.51 -3.04
N HIS A 125 -13.19 -12.46 -3.88
CA HIS A 125 -13.67 -13.62 -4.64
C HIS A 125 -13.59 -13.37 -6.14
N VAL A 126 -13.55 -14.47 -6.90
CA VAL A 126 -13.63 -14.45 -8.36
C VAL A 126 -15.10 -14.53 -8.77
N SER A 127 -15.51 -13.69 -9.72
CA SER A 127 -16.85 -13.69 -10.29
C SER A 127 -17.18 -15.02 -10.98
N ALA A 128 -18.46 -15.36 -11.10
CA ALA A 128 -18.91 -16.63 -11.69
C ALA A 128 -18.46 -16.83 -13.15
N ASP A 129 -18.30 -15.76 -13.90
CA ASP A 129 -17.78 -15.77 -15.27
C ASP A 129 -16.24 -15.84 -15.36
N GLY A 130 -15.54 -15.80 -14.21
CA GLY A 130 -14.08 -15.82 -14.12
C GLY A 130 -13.40 -14.53 -14.58
N ASN A 131 -14.16 -13.51 -14.99
CA ASN A 131 -13.59 -12.30 -15.57
C ASN A 131 -13.09 -11.33 -14.52
N PHE A 132 -13.74 -11.20 -13.37
CA PHE A 132 -13.46 -10.14 -12.41
C PHE A 132 -13.17 -10.69 -11.04
N SER A 133 -12.34 -9.97 -10.31
CA SER A 133 -12.18 -10.11 -8.86
C SER A 133 -11.86 -8.73 -8.33
N TRP A 134 -12.34 -8.38 -7.15
CA TRP A 134 -12.07 -7.06 -6.59
C TRP A 134 -11.64 -7.11 -5.13
N LEU A 135 -10.80 -6.14 -4.75
CA LEU A 135 -10.29 -5.98 -3.40
C LEU A 135 -10.18 -4.49 -3.07
N GLU A 136 -10.52 -4.14 -1.84
CA GLU A 136 -10.14 -2.84 -1.27
C GLU A 136 -8.66 -2.86 -0.88
N VAL A 137 -7.91 -1.89 -1.38
CA VAL A 137 -6.49 -1.71 -1.09
C VAL A 137 -6.21 -0.36 -0.47
N GLU A 138 -5.02 -0.24 0.11
CA GLU A 138 -4.49 1.00 0.64
C GLU A 138 -4.11 2.00 -0.48
N CYS A 139 -3.44 3.09 -0.12
CA CYS A 139 -3.10 4.16 -1.04
C CYS A 139 -2.24 3.67 -2.21
N LEU A 140 -2.73 3.89 -3.44
CA LEU A 140 -2.04 3.58 -4.69
C LEU A 140 -1.24 4.77 -5.26
N GLY A 141 -1.18 5.90 -4.54
CA GLY A 141 -0.32 7.03 -4.87
C GLY A 141 -0.81 7.95 -6.00
N ALA A 142 -2.07 7.82 -6.45
CA ALA A 142 -2.68 8.66 -7.48
C ALA A 142 -3.73 9.64 -6.92
N CYS A 143 -3.43 10.26 -5.77
CA CYS A 143 -4.38 11.06 -4.99
C CYS A 143 -4.94 12.28 -5.75
N CYS A 144 -4.17 12.86 -6.68
CA CYS A 144 -4.57 14.01 -7.51
C CYS A 144 -5.63 13.66 -8.58
N ASN A 145 -5.81 12.37 -8.85
CA ASN A 145 -6.78 11.83 -9.80
C ASN A 145 -7.81 10.91 -9.11
N ALA A 146 -8.02 11.13 -7.81
CA ALA A 146 -9.01 10.39 -7.04
C ALA A 146 -10.46 10.65 -7.53
N PRO A 147 -11.36 9.65 -7.42
CA PRO A 147 -11.13 8.29 -6.96
C PRO A 147 -10.60 7.40 -8.11
N MET A 148 -9.82 6.38 -7.75
CA MET A 148 -9.12 5.55 -8.73
C MET A 148 -9.12 4.07 -8.37
N VAL A 149 -8.92 3.24 -9.40
CA VAL A 149 -8.71 1.80 -9.26
C VAL A 149 -7.49 1.39 -10.08
N GLN A 150 -6.77 0.38 -9.63
CA GLN A 150 -5.78 -0.32 -10.44
C GLN A 150 -6.42 -1.62 -10.94
N ILE A 151 -6.46 -1.81 -12.26
CA ILE A 151 -6.88 -3.08 -12.85
C ILE A 151 -5.66 -3.74 -13.46
N ASN A 152 -5.24 -4.87 -12.87
CA ASN A 152 -3.98 -5.53 -13.17
C ASN A 152 -2.79 -4.56 -13.00
N GLN A 153 -2.23 -4.04 -14.10
CA GLN A 153 -1.07 -3.15 -14.11
C GLN A 153 -1.42 -1.69 -14.39
N ASP A 154 -2.65 -1.40 -14.83
CA ASP A 154 -3.02 -0.10 -15.37
C ASP A 154 -3.90 0.68 -14.38
N TYR A 155 -3.67 1.99 -14.28
CA TYR A 155 -4.46 2.88 -13.44
C TYR A 155 -5.64 3.44 -14.23
N TYR A 156 -6.80 3.49 -13.58
CA TYR A 156 -8.00 4.12 -14.09
C TYR A 156 -8.49 5.09 -13.02
N GLU A 157 -8.63 6.35 -13.41
CA GLU A 157 -8.69 7.48 -12.48
C GLU A 157 -9.86 8.41 -12.80
N ASP A 158 -10.21 9.30 -11.88
CA ASP A 158 -11.39 10.18 -11.99
C ASP A 158 -12.69 9.40 -12.24
N LEU A 159 -12.84 8.28 -11.53
CA LEU A 159 -13.94 7.35 -11.75
C LEU A 159 -15.23 7.78 -11.05
N THR A 160 -16.35 7.43 -11.67
CA THR A 160 -17.68 7.41 -11.06
C THR A 160 -18.22 5.99 -11.13
N PRO A 161 -19.27 5.64 -10.37
CA PRO A 161 -19.89 4.32 -10.49
C PRO A 161 -20.29 3.96 -11.93
N GLU A 162 -20.76 4.94 -12.71
CA GLU A 162 -21.17 4.77 -14.09
C GLU A 162 -19.97 4.52 -15.00
N SER A 163 -18.89 5.31 -14.87
CA SER A 163 -17.70 5.14 -15.69
C SER A 163 -16.94 3.87 -15.35
N LEU A 164 -16.94 3.45 -14.07
CA LEU A 164 -16.39 2.16 -13.64
C LEU A 164 -17.18 0.99 -14.22
N ASN A 165 -18.51 1.02 -14.18
CA ASN A 165 -19.33 -0.04 -14.77
C ASN A 165 -19.14 -0.14 -16.29
N LYS A 166 -19.09 1.00 -16.98
CA LYS A 166 -18.79 1.04 -18.41
C LYS A 166 -17.41 0.48 -18.71
N LEU A 167 -16.40 0.85 -17.92
CA LEU A 167 -15.04 0.32 -18.04
C LEU A 167 -15.04 -1.21 -17.89
N MET A 168 -15.75 -1.75 -16.91
CA MET A 168 -15.88 -3.19 -16.72
C MET A 168 -16.57 -3.86 -17.92
N ASP A 169 -17.62 -3.27 -18.48
CA ASP A 169 -18.29 -3.81 -19.67
C ASP A 169 -17.37 -3.80 -20.90
N ASP A 170 -16.59 -2.72 -21.08
CA ASP A 170 -15.62 -2.59 -22.16
C ASP A 170 -14.50 -3.63 -22.01
N LEU A 171 -14.01 -3.83 -20.78
CA LEU A 171 -13.00 -4.84 -20.47
C LEU A 171 -13.50 -6.26 -20.74
N ALA A 172 -14.70 -6.58 -20.26
CA ALA A 172 -15.31 -7.90 -20.46
C ALA A 172 -15.50 -8.20 -21.95
N ALA A 173 -15.93 -7.21 -22.74
CA ALA A 173 -16.16 -7.35 -24.17
C ALA A 173 -14.89 -7.23 -25.03
N GLY A 174 -13.72 -7.00 -24.42
CA GLY A 174 -12.46 -6.83 -25.16
C GLY A 174 -12.38 -5.53 -25.96
N ARG A 175 -13.23 -4.53 -25.67
CA ARG A 175 -13.21 -3.21 -26.33
C ARG A 175 -12.02 -2.39 -25.84
N PRO A 176 -11.43 -1.52 -26.68
CA PRO A 176 -10.34 -0.65 -26.23
C PRO A 176 -10.76 0.25 -25.06
N VAL A 177 -9.90 0.39 -24.07
CA VAL A 177 -10.12 1.22 -22.88
C VAL A 177 -9.04 2.28 -22.74
N LYS A 178 -9.40 3.45 -22.20
CA LYS A 178 -8.45 4.53 -21.92
C LYS A 178 -7.83 4.33 -20.54
N VAL A 179 -6.50 4.26 -20.49
CA VAL A 179 -5.72 4.23 -19.23
C VAL A 179 -5.57 5.66 -18.70
N GLY A 180 -5.59 5.83 -17.37
CA GLY A 180 -5.50 7.11 -16.69
C GLY A 180 -6.87 7.76 -16.44
N SER A 181 -6.92 9.09 -16.51
CA SER A 181 -8.13 9.87 -16.24
C SER A 181 -9.27 9.62 -17.23
N GLN A 182 -10.46 9.34 -16.70
CA GLN A 182 -11.69 9.12 -17.47
C GLN A 182 -12.43 10.42 -17.85
N ILE A 183 -11.99 11.60 -17.36
CA ILE A 183 -12.66 12.89 -17.59
C ILE A 183 -11.96 13.77 -18.63
N GLY A 184 -11.00 13.21 -19.38
CA GLY A 184 -10.31 13.91 -20.47
C GLY A 184 -8.96 14.53 -20.10
N ARG A 185 -8.52 14.41 -18.84
CA ARG A 185 -7.13 14.72 -18.48
C ARG A 185 -6.16 13.71 -19.09
N VAL A 186 -4.92 14.14 -19.30
CA VAL A 186 -3.80 13.31 -19.76
C VAL A 186 -3.03 12.76 -18.58
N SER A 187 -2.85 13.56 -17.53
CA SER A 187 -2.07 13.19 -16.34
C SER A 187 -2.72 13.76 -15.08
N SER A 188 -1.96 14.47 -14.26
CA SER A 188 -2.39 15.07 -13.01
C SER A 188 -2.69 16.57 -13.10
N GLU A 189 -2.81 17.12 -14.31
CA GLU A 189 -3.07 18.55 -14.49
C GLU A 189 -4.44 18.95 -13.91
N PRO A 190 -4.61 20.20 -13.45
CA PRO A 190 -5.90 20.69 -13.03
C PRO A 190 -6.89 20.65 -14.19
N LYS A 191 -8.11 20.17 -13.91
CA LYS A 191 -9.21 20.22 -14.86
C LYS A 191 -9.48 21.70 -15.22
N ASP A 192 -9.44 22.02 -16.51
CA ASP A 192 -9.76 23.34 -17.06
C ASP A 192 -8.85 24.50 -16.59
N ALA A 193 -7.70 24.24 -15.95
CA ALA A 193 -6.87 25.27 -15.33
C ALA A 193 -5.36 24.97 -15.39
N VAL A 194 -4.84 24.67 -16.58
CA VAL A 194 -3.39 24.48 -16.80
C VAL A 194 -2.69 25.84 -16.83
N ASN A 195 -2.25 26.31 -15.65
CA ASN A 195 -1.62 27.62 -15.46
C ASN A 195 -0.12 27.55 -15.08
N THR A 196 0.45 26.34 -15.04
CA THR A 196 1.87 26.09 -14.78
C THR A 196 2.54 25.49 -16.00
N LEU A 197 3.87 25.67 -16.13
CA LEU A 197 4.65 25.14 -17.26
C LEU A 197 4.14 25.62 -18.64
N THR A 198 3.68 26.87 -18.71
CA THR A 198 3.08 27.46 -19.93
C THR A 198 4.11 27.98 -20.93
N ASP A 199 5.38 28.10 -20.54
CA ASP A 199 6.45 28.57 -21.42
C ASP A 199 6.80 27.48 -22.44
N PRO A 200 6.55 27.69 -23.75
CA PRO A 200 6.83 26.69 -24.77
C PRO A 200 8.31 26.33 -24.88
N SER A 201 9.23 27.17 -24.37
CA SER A 201 10.67 26.89 -24.37
C SER A 201 11.08 25.81 -23.36
N LEU A 202 10.24 25.53 -22.36
CA LEU A 202 10.50 24.51 -21.34
C LEU A 202 10.17 23.09 -21.81
N PHE A 203 9.37 22.95 -22.88
CA PHE A 203 8.94 21.64 -23.39
C PHE A 203 9.05 21.59 -24.92
N ASP A 204 10.00 20.80 -25.42
CA ASP A 204 10.25 20.62 -26.86
C ASP A 204 9.31 19.58 -27.52
N GLY A 205 8.23 19.20 -26.84
CA GLY A 205 7.32 18.15 -27.30
C GLY A 205 7.81 16.72 -27.02
N SER A 206 9.03 16.54 -26.51
CA SER A 206 9.59 15.22 -26.23
C SER A 206 9.45 14.84 -24.76
N ARG A 207 8.95 13.62 -24.48
CA ARG A 207 8.79 13.12 -23.09
C ARG A 207 10.13 12.91 -22.37
N VAL A 208 11.24 12.75 -23.11
CA VAL A 208 12.59 12.46 -22.57
C VAL A 208 13.70 13.15 -23.38
N GLY A 209 13.41 13.74 -24.55
CA GLY A 209 14.44 14.07 -25.55
C GLY A 209 15.42 15.16 -25.14
N ALA A 210 14.97 16.19 -24.41
CA ALA A 210 15.88 17.20 -23.85
C ALA A 210 16.83 16.61 -22.78
N TRP A 211 16.34 15.64 -21.99
CA TRP A 211 17.13 14.98 -20.95
C TRP A 211 18.08 13.92 -21.54
N ARG A 212 17.63 13.11 -22.50
CA ARG A 212 18.46 12.09 -23.18
C ARG A 212 19.60 12.69 -23.98
N LYS A 213 19.35 13.81 -24.69
CA LYS A 213 20.41 14.56 -25.40
C LYS A 213 21.55 14.96 -24.47
N ARG A 214 21.28 15.22 -23.18
CA ARG A 214 22.31 15.59 -22.20
C ARG A 214 23.25 14.43 -21.90
N PHE A 215 22.77 13.18 -21.87
CA PHE A 215 23.61 11.99 -21.69
C PHE A 215 24.34 11.61 -22.98
N GLU A 216 23.67 11.69 -24.13
CA GLU A 216 24.30 11.46 -25.44
C GLU A 216 25.42 12.49 -25.72
N GLN A 217 25.25 13.73 -25.30
CA GLN A 217 26.29 14.77 -25.35
C GLN A 217 27.43 14.52 -24.35
N THR A 218 27.16 13.79 -23.26
CA THR A 218 28.19 13.40 -22.28
C THR A 218 28.98 12.18 -22.77
N GLU A 219 28.36 11.23 -23.48
CA GLU A 219 29.03 10.11 -24.16
C GLU A 219 29.97 10.56 -25.28
N GLY A 220 29.77 11.76 -25.84
CA GLY A 220 30.68 12.35 -26.83
C GLY A 220 32.07 12.73 -26.30
N ALA A 221 32.33 12.58 -24.99
CA ALA A 221 33.56 13.02 -24.33
C ALA A 221 34.41 11.92 -23.67
N GLY A 222 34.08 10.62 -23.81
CA GLY A 222 34.97 9.57 -23.27
C GLY A 222 34.43 8.14 -23.36
N ASP A 223 35.17 7.34 -24.12
CA ASP A 223 35.31 5.88 -24.19
C ASP A 223 34.12 4.89 -24.19
N SER A 224 34.24 4.00 -25.17
CA SER A 224 33.49 2.79 -25.52
C SER A 224 32.89 1.92 -24.40
N GLU A 225 31.55 1.81 -24.35
CA GLU A 225 30.84 0.62 -23.83
C GLU A 225 29.54 0.34 -24.64
N GLU A 226 29.65 -0.50 -25.66
CA GLU A 226 28.58 -0.82 -26.62
C GLU A 226 27.70 -2.02 -26.22
N SER A 227 27.60 -2.36 -24.92
CA SER A 227 26.88 -3.56 -24.48
C SER A 227 25.74 -3.34 -23.48
N VAL A 228 25.53 -2.12 -22.97
CA VAL A 228 24.44 -1.82 -22.01
C VAL A 228 23.17 -1.28 -22.71
N LYS A 229 23.27 -0.87 -23.98
CA LYS A 229 22.24 -0.10 -24.70
C LYS A 229 20.95 -0.86 -25.04
N LYS A 230 20.88 -2.19 -24.85
CA LYS A 230 19.70 -2.99 -25.25
C LYS A 230 18.70 -3.26 -24.12
N ASP A 231 19.13 -3.29 -22.86
CA ASP A 231 18.27 -3.77 -21.77
C ASP A 231 17.54 -2.65 -21.00
N GLU A 232 18.12 -1.44 -20.91
CA GLU A 232 17.40 -0.28 -20.35
C GLU A 232 16.31 0.27 -21.28
N ALA A 233 16.46 0.06 -22.59
CA ALA A 233 15.45 0.44 -23.59
C ALA A 233 14.15 -0.38 -23.46
N ALA A 234 14.19 -1.57 -22.86
CA ALA A 234 13.01 -2.39 -22.61
C ALA A 234 12.29 -2.03 -21.30
N SER A 235 12.99 -1.45 -20.31
CA SER A 235 12.40 -1.09 -19.01
C SER A 235 11.71 0.29 -19.00
N THR A 236 11.89 1.10 -20.03
CA THR A 236 11.38 2.49 -20.10
C THR A 236 10.30 2.70 -21.16
N GLN A 237 9.58 1.66 -21.56
CA GLN A 237 8.29 1.83 -22.23
C GLN A 237 7.25 2.31 -21.20
N ALA A 238 7.38 3.59 -20.81
CA ALA A 238 6.36 4.33 -20.09
C ALA A 238 5.11 4.38 -20.99
N ARG A 239 4.11 3.57 -20.61
CA ARG A 239 2.83 3.50 -21.30
C ARG A 239 2.23 4.90 -21.40
N VAL A 240 1.75 5.21 -22.60
CA VAL A 240 1.14 6.49 -22.97
C VAL A 240 -0.22 6.59 -22.27
N ALA A 241 -0.47 7.68 -21.54
CA ALA A 241 -1.79 7.95 -20.93
C ALA A 241 -2.84 8.45 -21.95
N ASP A 242 -2.45 8.49 -23.23
CA ASP A 242 -3.26 8.96 -24.37
C ASP A 242 -3.59 7.84 -25.38
N GLU A 243 -3.07 6.62 -25.18
CA GLU A 243 -3.35 5.51 -26.09
C GLU A 243 -4.46 4.61 -25.55
N THR A 244 -5.50 4.44 -26.37
CA THR A 244 -6.50 3.40 -26.15
C THR A 244 -5.82 2.03 -26.19
N LYS A 245 -5.80 1.33 -25.06
CA LYS A 245 -5.17 0.02 -24.95
C LYS A 245 -6.22 -1.05 -25.28
N PRO A 246 -5.87 -2.11 -26.03
CA PRO A 246 -6.74 -3.28 -26.13
C PRO A 246 -7.09 -3.78 -24.73
N ALA A 247 -8.36 -4.12 -24.47
CA ALA A 247 -8.78 -4.76 -23.22
C ALA A 247 -8.32 -6.22 -23.14
N ARG A 248 -7.01 -6.43 -23.27
CA ARG A 248 -6.36 -7.71 -23.00
C ARG A 248 -5.67 -7.58 -21.64
N PRO A 249 -5.84 -8.56 -20.74
CA PRO A 249 -5.04 -8.60 -19.53
C PRO A 249 -3.55 -8.66 -19.91
N SER A 250 -2.67 -8.13 -19.06
CA SER A 250 -1.22 -8.10 -19.33
C SER A 250 -0.66 -9.50 -19.63
N ALA A 251 0.45 -9.54 -20.38
CA ALA A 251 1.10 -10.76 -20.86
C ALA A 251 1.15 -11.82 -19.75
N GLY A 252 0.83 -13.09 -20.05
CA GLY A 252 0.84 -14.20 -19.08
C GLY A 252 -0.51 -14.56 -18.48
N ARG A 253 -1.51 -13.67 -18.54
CA ARG A 253 -2.88 -14.04 -18.22
C ARG A 253 -3.60 -14.61 -19.45
N ALA A 254 -4.23 -15.78 -19.29
CA ALA A 254 -4.98 -16.42 -20.36
C ALA A 254 -5.99 -15.44 -20.97
N ASN A 255 -5.98 -15.34 -22.30
CA ASN A 255 -6.97 -14.52 -23.02
C ASN A 255 -8.37 -15.15 -22.95
N GLU A 256 -8.44 -16.43 -22.56
CA GLU A 256 -9.62 -17.27 -22.50
C GLU A 256 -9.56 -18.13 -21.22
N SER A 257 -10.57 -18.00 -20.35
CA SER A 257 -10.99 -19.07 -19.44
C SER A 257 -11.99 -19.94 -20.20
N LYS A 258 -12.17 -21.22 -19.83
CA LYS A 258 -13.31 -22.00 -20.36
C LYS A 258 -14.59 -21.25 -20.01
N ALA A 259 -15.22 -20.65 -21.01
CA ALA A 259 -16.34 -19.75 -20.85
C ALA A 259 -17.52 -20.49 -20.21
N ALA A 260 -17.98 -20.00 -19.06
CA ALA A 260 -19.41 -19.90 -18.87
C ALA A 260 -19.84 -18.70 -19.73
N ASP A 261 -20.67 -18.96 -20.75
CA ASP A 261 -21.39 -18.01 -21.62
C ASP A 261 -20.99 -16.53 -21.37
N ALA A 262 -19.93 -16.06 -22.02
CA ALA A 262 -19.28 -14.78 -21.69
C ALA A 262 -19.92 -13.60 -22.46
N PRO A 263 -20.07 -12.41 -21.83
CA PRO A 263 -20.62 -11.20 -22.49
C PRO A 263 -19.93 -10.78 -23.80
N ALA A 264 -18.66 -11.16 -23.99
CA ALA A 264 -17.90 -10.88 -25.21
C ALA A 264 -18.41 -11.63 -26.45
N GLU A 265 -18.86 -12.87 -26.28
CA GLU A 265 -19.44 -13.68 -27.37
C GLU A 265 -20.87 -13.21 -27.72
N ARG A 266 -21.60 -12.68 -26.74
CA ARG A 266 -22.94 -12.10 -26.95
C ARG A 266 -22.89 -10.73 -27.63
N ALA A 267 -21.87 -9.91 -27.29
CA ALA A 267 -21.65 -8.62 -27.94
C ALA A 267 -21.23 -8.76 -29.41
N SER A 268 -20.48 -9.82 -29.77
CA SER A 268 -20.17 -10.13 -31.18
C SER A 268 -21.37 -10.71 -31.94
N ALA A 269 -22.36 -11.27 -31.23
CA ALA A 269 -23.64 -11.75 -31.77
C ALA A 269 -24.76 -10.69 -31.81
N GLY A 270 -24.51 -9.45 -31.35
CA GLY A 270 -25.50 -8.36 -31.38
C GLY A 270 -26.55 -8.42 -30.27
N GLU A 271 -26.35 -9.23 -29.24
CA GLU A 271 -27.23 -9.32 -28.07
C GLU A 271 -26.83 -8.29 -27.00
N THR A 272 -27.79 -7.91 -26.14
CA THR A 272 -27.49 -7.01 -25.01
C THR A 272 -26.55 -7.72 -24.01
N PRO A 273 -25.51 -7.05 -23.47
CA PRO A 273 -24.35 -7.75 -22.88
C PRO A 273 -24.65 -8.58 -21.62
N VAL A 274 -25.80 -8.38 -20.98
CA VAL A 274 -26.19 -9.04 -19.71
C VAL A 274 -27.66 -9.46 -19.82
N LYS A 275 -27.98 -10.75 -19.59
CA LYS A 275 -29.37 -11.22 -19.51
C LYS A 275 -29.98 -10.78 -18.18
N SER A 276 -31.27 -10.47 -18.17
CA SER A 276 -32.02 -10.19 -16.94
C SER A 276 -32.02 -11.38 -15.96
N GLU A 277 -31.84 -12.59 -16.47
CA GLU A 277 -31.74 -13.83 -15.69
C GLU A 277 -30.40 -13.94 -14.93
N ASP A 278 -29.31 -13.42 -15.51
CA ASP A 278 -27.98 -13.38 -14.86
C ASP A 278 -27.96 -12.34 -13.72
N GLN A 279 -28.73 -11.25 -13.87
CA GLN A 279 -28.98 -10.28 -12.79
C GLN A 279 -29.90 -10.85 -11.70
N ALA A 280 -30.80 -11.78 -12.04
CA ALA A 280 -31.71 -12.41 -11.09
C ALA A 280 -31.02 -13.51 -10.26
N ALA A 281 -30.14 -14.31 -10.87
CA ALA A 281 -29.37 -15.35 -10.16
C ALA A 281 -28.38 -14.75 -9.13
N ALA A 282 -27.90 -13.52 -9.35
CA ALA A 282 -27.12 -12.77 -8.35
C ALA A 282 -27.97 -12.21 -7.20
N ARG A 283 -29.30 -12.11 -7.38
CA ARG A 283 -30.24 -11.60 -6.37
C ARG A 283 -30.91 -12.69 -5.54
N ASP A 284 -30.96 -13.93 -6.03
CA ASP A 284 -31.64 -15.03 -5.35
C ASP A 284 -30.68 -16.07 -4.74
N ALA A 285 -30.09 -15.69 -3.60
CA ALA A 285 -29.82 -16.64 -2.51
C ALA A 285 -30.78 -16.31 -1.36
N LYS A 286 -31.96 -16.94 -1.44
CA LYS A 286 -33.06 -16.94 -0.47
C LYS A 286 -32.63 -16.68 0.98
N ALA A 287 -32.88 -15.45 1.43
CA ALA A 287 -33.05 -15.15 2.85
C ALA A 287 -34.20 -16.02 3.43
N PRO A 288 -34.09 -16.60 4.63
CA PRO A 288 -35.26 -17.05 5.34
C PRO A 288 -35.99 -15.83 5.92
N ALA A 289 -37.30 -15.86 5.72
CA ALA A 289 -38.25 -14.82 6.02
C ALA A 289 -38.26 -14.37 7.49
N ALA A 290 -38.56 -13.08 7.66
CA ALA A 290 -38.79 -12.40 8.91
C ALA A 290 -39.84 -13.09 9.79
N GLN A 291 -39.53 -13.16 11.08
CA GLN A 291 -40.52 -13.10 12.15
C GLN A 291 -40.12 -11.94 13.04
N ASP A 292 -40.93 -10.87 13.03
CA ASP A 292 -40.88 -9.83 14.06
C ASP A 292 -41.22 -10.45 15.41
N PRO A 293 -40.46 -10.09 16.45
CA PRO A 293 -41.14 -9.48 17.57
C PRO A 293 -40.45 -8.20 18.04
N ALA A 294 -41.32 -7.21 18.29
CA ALA A 294 -41.26 -6.23 19.37
C ALA A 294 -39.90 -5.57 19.68
N VAL A 295 -39.87 -4.27 19.35
CA VAL A 295 -38.97 -3.25 19.91
C VAL A 295 -38.99 -3.32 21.44
N GLU A 296 -37.86 -3.69 22.05
CA GLU A 296 -37.49 -3.20 23.38
C GLU A 296 -36.29 -2.27 23.25
N GLU A 297 -36.52 -1.00 23.58
CA GLU A 297 -35.50 -0.01 23.87
C GLU A 297 -34.82 -0.40 25.19
N ASP A 298 -33.53 -0.78 25.16
CA ASP A 298 -32.71 -0.73 26.36
C ASP A 298 -31.90 0.57 26.39
N LYS A 299 -32.28 1.41 27.33
CA LYS A 299 -31.71 2.70 27.65
C LYS A 299 -30.47 2.49 28.52
N LEU A 300 -29.28 2.71 27.97
CA LEU A 300 -28.13 3.13 28.78
C LEU A 300 -27.43 4.33 28.13
N LEU A 301 -27.98 5.49 28.53
CA LEU A 301 -27.32 6.76 28.88
C LEU A 301 -26.38 7.43 27.87
N ARG A 302 -26.99 8.31 27.06
CA ARG A 302 -26.50 9.69 26.96
C ARG A 302 -27.14 10.50 28.09
N THR A 303 -26.33 11.04 29.01
CA THR A 303 -26.72 12.23 29.79
C THR A 303 -25.53 13.17 29.92
N GLU A 304 -25.80 14.45 29.71
CA GLU A 304 -24.87 15.59 29.72
C GLU A 304 -24.22 15.82 31.11
N PRO A 305 -23.06 16.52 31.19
CA PRO A 305 -22.23 16.55 32.39
C PRO A 305 -22.63 17.66 33.37
N PRO A 306 -22.68 17.37 34.70
CA PRO A 306 -22.22 18.36 35.67
C PRO A 306 -21.45 17.81 36.90
N GLN A 307 -20.28 18.43 37.12
CA GLN A 307 -19.52 18.79 38.35
C GLN A 307 -19.22 17.77 39.49
N HIS A 308 -17.91 17.65 39.80
CA HIS A 308 -17.22 16.82 40.82
C HIS A 308 -17.38 17.30 42.30
N PRO A 309 -17.10 16.44 43.32
CA PRO A 309 -15.73 16.30 43.91
C PRO A 309 -15.23 14.87 44.34
N ALA A 310 -13.89 14.64 44.21
CA ALA A 310 -12.84 13.79 44.90
C ALA A 310 -13.16 12.40 45.60
N THR A 311 -12.36 11.30 45.63
CA THR A 311 -10.88 10.99 45.58
C THR A 311 -10.54 9.45 45.43
N ILE A 312 -9.40 9.12 44.76
CA ILE A 312 -8.35 8.03 44.86
C ILE A 312 -8.63 6.50 44.62
N GLY A 313 -8.00 5.92 43.56
CA GLY A 313 -7.35 4.58 43.56
C GLY A 313 -7.59 3.60 42.39
N ALA A 314 -6.61 3.48 41.47
CA ALA A 314 -6.36 2.43 40.45
C ALA A 314 -7.42 2.17 39.35
N GLY A 315 -7.02 2.41 38.09
CA GLY A 315 -7.91 2.43 36.92
C GLY A 315 -7.92 3.82 36.31
N ASP A 316 -8.15 3.89 35.00
CA ASP A 316 -8.15 5.09 34.16
C ASP A 316 -8.76 6.31 34.85
N ASP A 317 -7.93 7.19 35.41
CA ASP A 317 -8.29 8.56 35.77
C ASP A 317 -7.01 9.30 36.17
N VAL A 318 -6.33 9.88 35.17
CA VAL A 318 -5.51 11.07 35.42
C VAL A 318 -6.48 12.25 35.38
N PRO A 319 -6.71 12.97 36.50
CA PRO A 319 -7.64 14.10 36.52
C PRO A 319 -7.21 15.15 35.50
N GLU A 320 -8.11 15.45 34.57
CA GLU A 320 -7.95 16.55 33.63
C GLU A 320 -8.06 17.87 34.44
N GLY A 321 -6.92 18.42 34.83
CA GLY A 321 -6.87 19.69 35.58
C GLY A 321 -5.66 19.89 36.50
N GLU A 322 -4.96 18.83 36.91
CA GLU A 322 -3.66 19.03 37.58
C GLU A 322 -2.60 19.33 36.53
N ASN A 323 -1.98 20.51 36.63
CA ASN A 323 -0.80 20.86 35.84
C ASN A 323 0.20 19.68 35.96
N PRO A 324 0.60 19.02 34.83
CA PRO A 324 1.56 17.92 34.84
C PRO A 324 2.82 18.23 35.65
N GLU A 325 3.20 19.50 35.74
CA GLU A 325 4.29 20.01 36.54
C GLU A 325 4.04 19.94 38.05
N ALA A 326 2.84 20.27 38.52
CA ALA A 326 2.49 20.21 39.95
C ALA A 326 2.56 18.78 40.49
N ARG A 327 2.05 17.81 39.72
CA ARG A 327 2.16 16.38 40.02
C ARG A 327 3.60 15.90 40.02
N ALA A 328 4.39 16.35 39.04
CA ALA A 328 5.80 15.99 38.95
C ALA A 328 6.59 16.56 40.15
N ASN A 329 6.31 17.80 40.56
CA ASN A 329 6.96 18.47 41.71
C ASN A 329 6.68 17.79 43.06
N ALA A 330 5.56 17.08 43.19
CA ALA A 330 5.29 16.26 44.37
C ALA A 330 6.06 14.92 44.36
N ALA A 331 6.41 14.41 43.18
CA ALA A 331 7.06 13.11 43.01
C ALA A 331 8.60 13.16 43.02
N GLY A 332 9.20 14.31 42.72
CA GLY A 332 10.65 14.44 42.65
C GLY A 332 11.10 15.86 42.34
N THR A 333 12.30 15.99 41.77
CA THR A 333 12.91 17.29 41.45
C THR A 333 12.94 17.50 39.94
N ARG A 334 12.51 18.66 39.45
CA ARG A 334 12.56 18.99 38.03
C ARG A 334 14.01 19.00 37.51
N PRO A 335 14.34 18.23 36.45
CA PRO A 335 15.67 18.26 35.88
C PRO A 335 15.97 19.61 35.23
N LYS A 336 17.24 19.98 35.22
CA LYS A 336 17.69 21.23 34.59
C LYS A 336 17.63 21.11 33.06
N GLY A 337 16.80 21.94 32.44
CA GLY A 337 16.72 22.12 30.99
C GLY A 337 17.68 23.19 30.46
N LEU A 338 17.90 23.17 29.16
CA LEU A 338 18.56 24.22 28.39
C LEU A 338 17.50 25.01 27.61
N ASP A 339 17.70 26.32 27.46
CA ASP A 339 16.78 27.19 26.71
C ASP A 339 16.79 26.89 25.20
N ALA A 340 17.92 26.37 24.70
CA ALA A 340 18.13 25.94 23.32
C ALA A 340 19.13 24.78 23.29
N PRO A 341 19.12 23.93 22.25
CA PRO A 341 20.12 22.90 22.07
C PRO A 341 21.52 23.53 21.87
N ARG A 342 22.53 22.93 22.50
CA ARG A 342 23.94 23.30 22.27
C ARG A 342 24.28 23.17 20.78
N GLU A 343 24.98 24.17 20.25
CA GLU A 343 25.41 24.25 18.84
C GLU A 343 24.25 24.13 17.82
N ASP A 344 23.02 24.50 18.23
CA ASP A 344 21.78 24.31 17.46
C ASP A 344 21.57 22.86 16.97
N ARG A 345 22.20 21.89 17.64
CA ARG A 345 22.26 20.49 17.22
C ARG A 345 21.79 19.56 18.35
N PRO A 346 20.48 19.37 18.53
CA PRO A 346 19.96 18.42 19.52
C PRO A 346 20.32 16.98 19.15
N ASP A 347 20.45 16.13 20.17
CA ASP A 347 20.53 14.68 19.97
C ASP A 347 19.14 14.09 19.68
N ASP A 348 19.14 12.93 19.00
CA ASP A 348 17.90 12.20 18.68
C ASP A 348 17.48 11.26 19.82
N LEU A 349 16.78 11.80 20.81
CA LEU A 349 16.35 11.04 21.99
C LEU A 349 15.50 9.79 21.66
N THR A 350 14.89 9.69 20.47
CA THR A 350 14.17 8.48 20.02
C THR A 350 15.05 7.24 19.90
N LYS A 351 16.37 7.40 19.90
CA LYS A 351 17.33 6.28 19.96
C LYS A 351 17.36 5.58 21.32
N ILE A 352 16.73 6.13 22.36
CA ILE A 352 16.52 5.47 23.64
C ILE A 352 15.21 4.68 23.58
N LYS A 353 15.29 3.36 23.82
CA LYS A 353 14.11 2.49 23.80
C LYS A 353 13.08 2.98 24.81
N GLY A 354 11.90 3.35 24.32
CA GLY A 354 10.82 3.90 25.15
C GLY A 354 10.43 5.33 24.82
N ILE A 355 11.36 6.09 24.23
CA ILE A 355 11.13 7.47 23.82
C ILE A 355 10.60 7.47 22.39
N GLY A 356 9.28 7.62 22.23
CA GLY A 356 8.68 7.89 20.93
C GLY A 356 8.73 9.38 20.56
N PRO A 357 8.39 9.76 19.31
CA PRO A 357 8.43 11.15 18.84
C PRO A 357 7.61 12.13 19.68
N ILE A 358 6.49 11.67 20.25
CA ILE A 358 5.64 12.46 21.15
C ILE A 358 6.38 12.78 22.46
N ASN A 359 7.09 11.80 23.03
CA ASN A 359 7.82 11.97 24.28
C ASN A 359 9.11 12.79 24.07
N GLN A 360 9.80 12.62 22.94
CA GLN A 360 10.93 13.49 22.60
C GLN A 360 10.49 14.95 22.50
N ARG A 361 9.36 15.26 21.85
CA ARG A 361 8.83 16.63 21.82
C ARG A 361 8.58 17.17 23.23
N ARG A 362 7.93 16.38 24.10
CA ARG A 362 7.68 16.78 25.49
C ARG A 362 8.96 16.96 26.32
N LEU A 363 10.01 16.20 26.04
CA LEU A 363 11.33 16.35 26.69
C LEU A 363 12.06 17.59 26.17
N ASN A 364 11.97 17.86 24.88
CA ASN A 364 12.50 19.06 24.24
C ASN A 364 11.82 20.33 24.79
N ASP A 365 10.49 20.30 24.99
CA ASP A 365 9.72 21.39 25.62
C ASP A 365 10.16 21.63 27.08
N LEU A 366 10.75 20.62 27.74
CA LEU A 366 11.36 20.74 29.07
C LEU A 366 12.83 21.20 29.03
N GLY A 367 13.38 21.46 27.85
CA GLY A 367 14.79 21.85 27.65
C GLY A 367 15.76 20.67 27.65
N ILE A 368 15.28 19.44 27.47
CA ILE A 368 16.12 18.23 27.42
C ILE A 368 16.34 17.87 25.96
N TRP A 369 17.54 18.13 25.47
CA TRP A 369 17.88 18.02 24.04
C TRP A 369 19.01 17.03 23.76
N HIS A 370 19.80 16.64 24.77
CA HIS A 370 21.03 15.87 24.60
C HIS A 370 21.05 14.61 25.47
N TYR A 371 21.75 13.56 25.03
CA TYR A 371 21.86 12.32 25.80
C TYR A 371 22.60 12.51 27.12
N ASP A 372 23.57 13.43 27.20
CA ASP A 372 24.30 13.72 28.43
C ASP A 372 23.38 14.28 29.53
N GLN A 373 22.33 15.04 29.15
CA GLN A 373 21.32 15.53 30.10
C GLN A 373 20.51 14.39 30.72
N ILE A 374 20.12 13.38 29.92
CA ILE A 374 19.38 12.21 30.41
C ILE A 374 20.29 11.28 31.22
N ALA A 375 21.54 11.10 30.77
CA ALA A 375 22.54 10.28 31.45
C ALA A 375 22.90 10.81 32.85
N ALA A 376 22.75 12.12 33.06
CA ALA A 376 23.05 12.79 34.32
C ALA A 376 21.88 12.82 35.32
N TRP A 377 20.70 12.28 34.97
CA TRP A 377 19.54 12.32 35.88
C TRP A 377 19.76 11.50 37.15
N SER A 378 19.49 12.14 38.28
CA SER A 378 19.35 11.50 39.58
C SER A 378 18.04 10.71 39.68
N PRO A 379 17.93 9.75 40.63
CA PRO A 379 16.68 9.02 40.86
C PRO A 379 15.47 9.94 41.12
N GLN A 380 15.67 11.10 41.75
CA GLN A 380 14.63 12.10 42.00
C GLN A 380 14.19 12.81 40.72
N GLU A 381 15.10 13.04 39.76
CA GLU A 381 14.76 13.60 38.45
C GLU A 381 14.08 12.55 37.56
N VAL A 382 14.49 11.29 37.65
CA VAL A 382 13.81 10.18 36.97
C VAL A 382 12.37 10.02 37.45
N ALA A 383 12.13 10.10 38.76
CA ALA A 383 10.80 10.07 39.34
C ALA A 383 9.93 11.24 38.87
N TRP A 384 10.50 12.45 38.82
CA TRP A 384 9.83 13.65 38.33
C TRP A 384 9.43 13.53 36.86
N VAL A 385 10.34 13.13 35.98
CA VAL A 385 10.07 12.98 34.53
C VAL A 385 9.07 11.87 34.26
N SER A 386 9.15 10.76 34.99
CA SER A 386 8.18 9.65 34.88
C SER A 386 6.76 10.10 35.24
N ALA A 387 6.62 10.92 36.29
CA ALA A 387 5.35 11.49 36.71
C ALA A 387 4.84 12.58 35.74
N TYR A 388 5.73 13.41 35.20
CA TYR A 388 5.40 14.44 34.21
C TYR A 388 4.88 13.82 32.90
N LEU A 389 5.55 12.77 32.42
CA LEU A 389 5.15 12.04 31.21
C LEU A 389 3.96 11.09 31.41
N ALA A 390 3.40 11.02 32.63
CA ALA A 390 2.23 10.20 33.00
C ALA A 390 2.45 8.67 32.89
N PHE A 391 3.68 8.20 33.05
CA PHE A 391 4.01 6.76 33.07
C PHE A 391 5.00 6.45 34.20
N PRO A 392 4.53 6.33 35.47
CA PRO A 392 5.42 6.08 36.60
C PRO A 392 6.20 4.76 36.43
N GLY A 393 7.53 4.83 36.60
CA GLY A 393 8.43 3.68 36.56
C GLY A 393 8.86 3.19 35.17
N ARG A 394 8.39 3.82 34.08
CA ARG A 394 8.79 3.42 32.73
C ARG A 394 10.26 3.72 32.44
N VAL A 395 10.73 4.89 32.86
CA VAL A 395 12.10 5.38 32.62
C VAL A 395 13.13 4.42 33.23
N ASP A 396 12.86 3.89 34.42
CA ASP A 396 13.70 2.87 35.09
C ASP A 396 13.59 1.51 34.41
N ARG A 397 12.36 1.03 34.15
CA ARG A 397 12.13 -0.29 33.55
C ARG A 397 12.79 -0.44 32.18
N GLU A 398 12.79 0.63 31.39
CA GLU A 398 13.42 0.66 30.08
C GLU A 398 14.86 1.18 30.14
N ASN A 399 15.41 1.48 31.33
CA ASN A 399 16.78 1.94 31.55
C ASN A 399 17.20 3.10 30.63
N TRP A 400 16.42 4.19 30.63
CA TRP A 400 16.70 5.33 29.76
C TRP A 400 18.04 6.01 30.10
N VAL A 401 18.35 6.14 31.41
CA VAL A 401 19.60 6.77 31.87
C VAL A 401 20.82 5.98 31.42
N GLY A 402 20.82 4.65 31.56
CA GLY A 402 21.92 3.80 31.09
C GLY A 402 22.09 3.86 29.57
N GLN A 403 20.99 3.77 28.82
CA GLN A 403 21.02 3.90 27.36
C GLN A 403 21.54 5.27 26.89
N ALA A 404 21.20 6.34 27.62
CA ALA A 404 21.69 7.67 27.33
C ALA A 404 23.19 7.80 27.63
N ALA A 405 23.68 7.22 28.73
CA ALA A 405 25.10 7.22 29.08
C ALA A 405 25.96 6.54 28.02
N ASP A 406 25.52 5.37 27.52
CA ASP A 406 26.21 4.64 26.45
C ASP A 406 26.36 5.48 25.17
N ARG A 407 25.41 6.38 24.91
CA ARG A 407 25.35 7.23 23.70
C ARG A 407 26.04 8.58 23.89
N ALA A 408 26.03 9.11 25.10
CA ALA A 408 26.79 10.31 25.45
C ALA A 408 28.30 10.05 25.36
N GLY A 409 28.76 8.84 25.69
CA GLY A 409 30.16 8.43 25.58
C GLY A 409 30.66 8.11 24.16
N SER A 410 29.78 7.99 23.15
CA SER A 410 30.15 7.54 21.79
C SER A 410 30.43 8.68 20.78
N LYS A 411 30.59 9.93 21.23
CA LYS A 411 31.09 11.07 20.43
C LYS A 411 32.62 11.30 20.64
N GLY A 412 33.37 10.21 20.84
CA GLY A 412 34.84 10.19 20.93
C GLY A 412 35.42 9.15 19.99
#